data_AF-A0A2R6FC25-F1
#
_entry.id   AF-A0A2R6FC25-F1
#
_cell.length_a   1.000
_cell.length_b   1.000
_cell.length_c   1.000
_cell.angle_alpha   90.00
_cell.angle_beta   90.00
_cell.angle_gamma   90.00
#
_symmetry.space_group_name_H-M   'P 1'
#
loop_
_entity.id
_entity.type
_entity.pdbx_description
1 polymer ?
#
loop_
_entity_poly.entity_id
_entity_poly.type
_entity_poly.pdbx_seq_one_letter_code
_entity_poly.pdbx_strand_id
1 'polypeptide(L)'
;MFDAGVRYVCERCGEDMNANVEASVISHPAVVAFYHDYGIDGFETPIWGFDWAVQPSATVVSEDPLRVNVPVERDGDRLVLTIDGDAAVVDEHRT
;
A
#
# COMPACT_ATOMS: atom_id res chain seq x y z
N MET A 1 0.25 -15.38 -7.61
CA MET A 1 0.58 -14.18 -8.39
C MET A 1 -0.46 -13.15 -7.99
N PHE A 2 -0.07 -11.94 -7.62
CA PHE A 2 -1.01 -10.90 -7.19
C PHE A 2 -1.82 -10.40 -8.39
N ASP A 3 -3.05 -9.93 -8.17
CA ASP A 3 -3.91 -9.41 -9.24
C ASP A 3 -3.41 -8.07 -9.79
N ALA A 4 -2.68 -7.31 -8.97
CA ALA A 4 -2.00 -6.07 -9.34
C ALA A 4 -0.62 -5.97 -8.65
N GLY A 5 0.26 -5.15 -9.21
CA GLY A 5 1.58 -4.85 -8.66
C GLY A 5 2.10 -3.51 -9.14
N VAL A 6 3.14 -3.01 -8.50
CA VAL A 6 3.75 -1.72 -8.82
C VAL A 6 5.11 -1.96 -9.47
N ARG A 7 5.36 -1.25 -10.57
CA ARG A 7 6.65 -1.28 -11.29
C ARG A 7 7.33 0.07 -11.14
N TYR A 8 8.52 0.07 -10.56
CA TYR A 8 9.38 1.24 -10.48
C TYR A 8 10.41 1.17 -11.60
N VAL A 9 10.54 2.24 -12.38
CA VAL A 9 11.56 2.35 -13.42
C VAL A 9 12.50 3.48 -13.05
N CYS A 10 13.79 3.18 -12.95
CA CYS A 10 14.79 4.20 -12.69
C CYS A 10 14.96 5.09 -13.92
N GLU A 11 14.62 6.38 -13.80
CA GLU A 11 14.76 7.35 -14.90
C GLU A 11 16.21 7.55 -15.36
N ARG A 12 17.19 7.20 -14.51
CA ARG A 12 18.63 7.37 -14.82
C ARG A 12 19.21 6.23 -15.65
N CYS A 13 18.89 4.97 -15.33
CA CYS A 13 19.50 3.80 -15.97
C CYS A 13 18.51 2.86 -16.66
N GLY A 14 17.21 3.03 -16.46
CA GLY A 14 16.17 2.19 -17.03
C GLY A 14 15.95 0.84 -16.34
N GLU A 15 16.73 0.52 -15.29
CA GLU A 15 16.52 -0.67 -14.47
C GLU A 15 15.15 -0.60 -13.78
N ASP A 16 14.47 -1.74 -13.67
CA ASP A 16 13.17 -1.83 -13.03
C ASP A 16 13.14 -2.74 -11.80
N MET A 17 12.19 -2.45 -10.92
CA MET A 17 11.87 -3.26 -9.75
C MET A 17 10.37 -3.43 -9.68
N ASN A 18 9.93 -4.63 -9.30
CA ASN A 18 8.53 -4.93 -9.10
C ASN A 18 8.26 -5.14 -7.61
N ALA A 19 7.15 -4.60 -7.13
CA ALA A 19 6.68 -4.77 -5.77
C ALA A 19 5.19 -5.16 -5.77
N ASN A 20 4.73 -5.74 -4.66
CA ASN A 20 3.30 -5.77 -4.40
C ASN A 20 2.78 -4.34 -4.17
N VAL A 21 1.46 -4.17 -4.21
CA VAL A 21 0.84 -2.85 -4.09
C VAL A 21 0.99 -2.31 -2.66
N GLU A 22 1.02 -3.20 -1.68
CA GLU A 22 1.11 -2.87 -0.27
C GLU A 22 2.44 -2.19 0.10
N ALA A 23 3.53 -2.67 -0.48
CA ALA A 23 4.84 -2.08 -0.29
C ALA A 23 4.93 -0.63 -0.81
N SER A 24 4.09 -0.24 -1.79
CA SER A 24 4.11 1.13 -2.32
C SER A 24 3.49 2.16 -1.38
N VAL A 25 2.66 1.72 -0.43
CA VAL A 25 1.90 2.60 0.48
C VAL A 25 2.34 2.53 1.94
N ILE A 26 3.36 1.74 2.28
CA ILE A 26 3.84 1.59 3.68
C ILE A 26 4.24 2.92 4.33
N SER A 27 4.82 3.83 3.53
CA SER A 27 5.22 5.18 3.96
C SER A 27 4.18 6.25 3.63
N HIS A 28 2.96 5.87 3.20
CA HIS A 28 1.90 6.81 2.91
C HIS A 28 1.43 7.50 4.20
N PRO A 29 1.17 8.83 4.21
CA PRO A 29 0.78 9.55 5.42
C PRO A 29 -0.42 8.94 6.16
N ALA A 30 -1.43 8.43 5.45
CA ALA A 30 -2.58 7.78 6.07
C ALA A 30 -2.20 6.49 6.83
N VAL A 31 -1.27 5.69 6.29
CA VAL A 31 -0.77 4.47 6.94
C VAL A 31 0.08 4.83 8.16
N VAL A 32 0.97 5.82 8.01
CA VAL A 32 1.79 6.32 9.13
C VAL A 32 0.90 6.86 10.25
N ALA A 33 -0.11 7.66 9.93
CA ALA A 33 -1.08 8.16 10.92
C ALA A 33 -1.89 7.04 11.58
N PHE A 34 -2.29 6.03 10.81
CA PHE A 34 -3.00 4.86 11.34
C PHE A 34 -2.15 4.13 12.38
N TYR A 35 -0.88 3.84 12.08
CA TYR A 35 0.01 3.15 13.03
C TYR A 35 0.47 4.03 14.20
N HIS A 36 0.52 5.35 14.02
CA HIS A 36 0.83 6.30 15.09
C HIS A 36 -0.16 6.18 16.26
N ASP A 37 -1.44 5.94 15.99
CA ASP A 37 -2.46 5.72 17.04
C ASP A 37 -2.20 4.48 17.90
N TYR A 38 -1.40 3.54 17.39
CA TYR A 38 -0.97 2.33 18.09
C TYR A 38 0.44 2.45 18.68
N GLY A 39 1.06 3.63 18.65
CA GLY A 39 2.41 3.86 19.14
C GLY A 39 3.50 3.17 18.30
N ILE A 40 3.20 2.87 17.03
CA ILE A 40 4.15 2.24 16.10
C ILE A 40 4.68 3.30 15.14
N ASP A 41 6.00 3.42 15.09
CA ASP A 41 6.68 4.22 14.08
C ASP A 41 6.85 3.40 12.79
N GLY A 42 6.17 3.82 11.72
CA GLY A 42 6.25 3.18 10.41
C GLY A 42 7.61 3.30 9.72
N PHE A 43 8.47 4.24 10.13
CA PHE A 43 9.81 4.42 9.56
C PHE A 43 10.87 3.58 10.26
N GLU A 44 10.69 3.27 11.54
CA GLU A 44 11.59 2.37 12.28
C GLU A 44 11.16 0.91 12.17
N THR A 45 9.88 0.65 11.90
CA THR A 45 9.36 -0.70 11.75
C THR A 45 9.68 -1.25 10.36
N PRO A 46 10.39 -2.37 10.24
CA PRO A 46 10.68 -2.95 8.94
C PRO A 46 9.40 -3.52 8.30
N ILE A 47 9.38 -3.64 6.97
CA ILE A 47 8.21 -4.10 6.21
C ILE A 47 7.67 -5.46 6.68
N TRP A 48 8.53 -6.37 7.16
CA TRP A 48 8.10 -7.67 7.70
C TRP A 48 7.44 -7.60 9.08
N GLY A 49 7.40 -6.43 9.71
CA GLY A 49 6.61 -6.16 10.91
C GLY A 49 5.14 -5.87 10.62
N PHE A 50 4.76 -5.79 9.35
CA PHE A 50 3.39 -5.50 8.91
C PHE A 50 2.80 -6.67 8.15
N ASP A 51 1.91 -7.42 8.79
CA ASP A 51 1.30 -8.63 8.20
C ASP A 51 0.62 -8.33 6.86
N TRP A 52 -0.12 -7.22 6.75
CA TRP A 52 -0.78 -6.80 5.51
C TRP A 52 0.21 -6.55 4.35
N ALA A 53 1.45 -6.15 4.64
CA ALA A 53 2.45 -5.85 3.62
C ALA A 53 3.17 -7.11 3.10
N VAL A 54 3.32 -8.14 3.94
CA VAL A 54 3.96 -9.42 3.56
C VAL A 54 2.95 -10.49 3.15
N GLN A 55 1.69 -10.35 3.54
CA GLN A 55 0.55 -11.15 3.12
C GLN A 55 -0.43 -10.27 2.34
N PRO A 56 -0.03 -9.84 1.13
CA PRO A 56 -0.81 -8.88 0.35
C PRO A 56 -2.19 -9.44 -0.02
N SER A 57 -3.18 -8.56 0.05
CA SER A 57 -4.60 -8.84 -0.17
C SER A 57 -5.30 -7.74 -0.97
N ALA A 58 -4.53 -6.90 -1.65
CA ALA A 58 -5.03 -5.86 -2.53
C ALA A 58 -5.99 -6.42 -3.59
N THR A 59 -7.04 -5.66 -3.89
CA THR A 59 -8.08 -6.06 -4.86
C THR A 59 -8.26 -5.00 -5.93
N VAL A 60 -8.35 -5.41 -7.19
CA VAL A 60 -8.73 -4.53 -8.29
C VAL A 60 -10.24 -4.29 -8.20
N VAL A 61 -10.65 -3.03 -8.01
CA VAL A 61 -12.06 -2.64 -7.87
C VAL A 61 -12.60 -1.90 -9.10
N SER A 62 -11.71 -1.43 -9.98
CA SER A 62 -12.04 -0.90 -11.30
C SER A 62 -10.85 -1.09 -12.23
N GLU A 63 -11.09 -1.36 -13.51
CA GLU A 63 -10.03 -1.53 -14.53
C GLU A 63 -9.89 -0.29 -15.43
N ASP A 64 -10.94 0.54 -15.55
CA ASP A 64 -10.95 1.75 -16.36
C ASP A 64 -11.82 2.87 -15.70
N PRO A 65 -11.19 3.84 -15.01
CA PRO A 65 -9.75 3.90 -14.72
C PRO A 65 -9.34 2.81 -13.70
N LEU A 66 -8.09 2.34 -13.78
CA LEU A 66 -7.56 1.36 -12.81
C LEU A 66 -7.68 1.91 -11.37
N ARG A 67 -8.30 1.11 -10.49
CA ARG A 67 -8.43 1.35 -9.06
C ARG A 67 -8.15 0.07 -8.30
N VAL A 68 -7.24 0.15 -7.33
CA VAL A 68 -6.83 -0.98 -6.48
C VAL A 68 -7.02 -0.60 -5.03
N ASN A 69 -7.73 -1.42 -4.27
CA ASN A 69 -7.92 -1.21 -2.84
C ASN A 69 -6.89 -2.00 -2.05
N VAL A 70 -6.22 -1.33 -1.11
CA VAL A 70 -5.28 -1.92 -0.15
C VAL A 70 -5.87 -1.82 1.25
N PRO A 71 -6.28 -2.94 1.87
CA PRO A 71 -6.70 -2.95 3.26
C PRO A 71 -5.48 -3.01 4.20
N VAL A 72 -5.51 -2.16 5.23
CA VAL A 72 -4.60 -2.16 6.37
C VAL A 72 -5.44 -2.42 7.61
N GLU A 73 -5.25 -3.58 8.24
CA GLU A 73 -6.03 -4.02 9.39
C GLU A 73 -5.14 -4.13 10.63
N ARG A 74 -5.64 -3.64 11.77
CA ARG A 74 -4.99 -3.79 13.07
C ARG A 74 -5.99 -3.68 14.20
N ASP A 75 -5.96 -4.64 15.14
CA ASP A 75 -6.74 -4.62 16.38
C ASP A 75 -8.24 -4.32 16.23
N GLY A 76 -8.82 -4.64 15.06
CA GLY A 76 -10.22 -4.41 14.73
C GLY A 76 -10.52 -3.12 13.98
N ASP A 77 -9.57 -2.17 13.94
CA ASP A 77 -9.65 -1.00 13.07
C ASP A 77 -9.21 -1.37 11.65
N ARG A 78 -9.76 -0.64 10.68
CA ARG A 78 -9.41 -0.82 9.27
C ARG A 78 -9.22 0.51 8.56
N LEU A 79 -8.11 0.62 7.85
CA LEU A 79 -7.86 1.65 6.85
C LEU A 79 -7.89 1.00 5.46
N VAL A 80 -8.54 1.62 4.49
CA VAL A 80 -8.51 1.20 3.09
C VAL A 80 -7.98 2.34 2.25
N LEU A 81 -6.90 2.09 1.51
CA LEU A 81 -6.36 3.03 0.52
C LEU A 81 -6.83 2.61 -0.88
N THR A 82 -7.21 3.58 -1.71
CA THR A 82 -7.48 3.37 -3.13
C THR A 82 -6.33 3.94 -3.93
N ILE A 83 -5.74 3.12 -4.80
CA ILE A 83 -4.56 3.44 -5.60
C ILE A 83 -4.94 3.42 -7.08
N ASP A 84 -4.41 4.35 -7.87
CA ASP A 84 -4.63 4.41 -9.31
C ASP A 84 -3.54 3.72 -10.14
N GLY A 85 -3.66 3.79 -11.47
CA GLY A 85 -2.70 3.18 -12.39
C GLY A 85 -1.32 3.83 -12.43
N ASP A 86 -1.16 5.02 -11.83
CA ASP A 86 0.12 5.70 -11.66
C ASP A 86 0.75 5.40 -10.29
N ALA A 87 0.17 4.43 -9.56
CA ALA A 87 0.53 4.07 -8.18
C ALA A 87 0.37 5.22 -7.17
N ALA A 88 -0.52 6.17 -7.45
CA ALA A 88 -0.87 7.25 -6.53
C ALA A 88 -2.07 6.84 -5.66
N VAL A 89 -2.01 7.18 -4.37
CA VAL A 89 -3.19 7.10 -3.49
C VAL A 89 -4.15 8.23 -3.87
N VAL A 90 -5.38 7.87 -4.24
CA VAL A 90 -6.42 8.81 -4.69
C VAL A 90 -7.59 8.92 -3.73
N ASP A 91 -7.73 7.98 -2.80
CA ASP A 91 -8.74 8.00 -1.74
C ASP A 91 -8.28 7.15 -0.55
N GLU A 92 -8.79 7.46 0.63
CA GLU A 92 -8.52 6.74 1.87
C GLU A 92 -9.71 6.82 2.82
N HIS A 93 -10.08 5.69 3.41
CA HIS A 93 -11.19 5.63 4.35
C HIS A 93 -10.86 4.72 5.54
N ARG A 94 -11.19 5.20 6.74
CA ARG A 94 -11.02 4.46 8.00
C ARG A 94 -12.38 4.10 8.60
N THR A 95 -12.48 2.87 9.13
CA THR A 95 -13.67 2.34 9.80
C THR A 95 -13.33 1.80 11.18
#